data_AF-A0A357A8P1-F1
#
_entry.id   AF-A0A357A8P1-F1
#
_cell.length_a   1.000
_cell.length_b   1.000
_cell.length_c   1.000
_cell.angle_alpha   90.00
_cell.angle_beta   90.00
_cell.angle_gamma   90.00
#
_symmetry.space_group_name_H-M   'P 1'
#
loop_
_entity.id
_entity.type
_entity.pdbx_description
1 polymer ?
#
loop_
_entity_poly.entity_id
_entity_poly.type
_entity_poly.pdbx_seq_one_letter_code
_entity_poly.pdbx_strand_id
1 'polypeptide(L)'
;MLKRYSRFIWVSMAIAMLTIFLPNLSTAASAQLPPVVGGAQESQTTADSSQLVYGTISLNGRKLFDVSDRPSLAQKTRRHQTPLQQRIIQIESRLKQVITTEFNPKTLSITSKEYQGYTVLISSDLPPFQPIPIVEIAERDSQLYGQLISRLTPNAIERLKQILIKGYEELQPTYIHRQIRISIVIVGATIWVSVILLYVERLIKFRFKRNTQNQPRGADRELPLEDPNLDPRLSTPDRDLNQKEQKEIFRLQTQISHGLQLLIRNDLSPRIREQGCYGFFYFMEIAK
;
A
#
# COMPACT_ATOMS: atom_id res chain seq x y z
N MET A 1 42.00 5.11 -4.30
CA MET A 1 41.20 4.07 -3.61
C MET A 1 39.68 4.30 -3.65
N LEU A 2 39.16 5.54 -3.73
CA LEU A 2 37.71 5.81 -3.78
C LEU A 2 36.94 5.11 -4.93
N LYS A 3 37.56 4.94 -6.12
CA LYS A 3 36.92 4.26 -7.27
C LYS A 3 36.52 2.80 -7.01
N ARG A 4 37.16 2.09 -6.07
CA ARG A 4 36.83 0.68 -5.76
C ARG A 4 35.61 0.57 -4.84
N TYR A 5 35.40 1.53 -3.94
CA TYR A 5 34.26 1.53 -3.01
C TYR A 5 32.99 2.11 -3.62
N SER A 6 33.12 2.99 -4.63
CA SER A 6 31.99 3.49 -5.41
C SER A 6 31.09 2.38 -5.93
N ARG A 7 31.66 1.28 -6.44
CA ARG A 7 30.88 0.15 -6.96
C ARG A 7 30.07 -0.56 -5.87
N PHE A 8 30.60 -0.68 -4.66
CA PHE A 8 29.87 -1.30 -3.54
C PHE A 8 28.72 -0.42 -3.05
N ILE A 9 28.91 0.90 -3.00
CA ILE A 9 27.85 1.85 -2.61
C ILE A 9 26.72 1.84 -3.64
N TRP A 10 27.04 1.83 -4.93
CA TRP A 10 26.02 1.73 -5.99
C TRP A 10 25.26 0.40 -5.95
N VAL A 11 25.94 -0.71 -5.64
CA VAL A 11 25.27 -2.03 -5.49
C VAL A 11 24.39 -2.07 -4.25
N SER A 12 24.83 -1.56 -3.09
CA SER A 12 23.97 -1.53 -1.90
C SER A 12 22.78 -0.58 -2.07
N MET A 13 22.98 0.55 -2.75
CA MET A 13 21.91 1.50 -3.07
C MET A 13 20.93 0.94 -4.10
N ALA A 14 21.41 0.18 -5.09
CA ALA A 14 20.55 -0.54 -6.04
C ALA A 14 19.74 -1.64 -5.35
N ILE A 15 20.34 -2.41 -4.44
CA ILE A 15 19.63 -3.43 -3.65
C ILE A 15 18.59 -2.77 -2.72
N ALA A 16 18.93 -1.65 -2.08
CA ALA A 16 17.98 -0.90 -1.25
C ALA A 16 16.84 -0.28 -2.06
N MET A 17 17.13 0.26 -3.26
CA MET A 17 16.07 0.71 -4.17
C MET A 17 15.20 -0.48 -4.64
N LEU A 18 15.81 -1.61 -4.96
CA LEU A 18 15.10 -2.80 -5.41
C LEU A 18 14.16 -3.33 -4.32
N THR A 19 14.59 -3.35 -3.05
CA THR A 19 13.73 -3.76 -1.92
C THR A 19 12.63 -2.75 -1.60
N ILE A 20 12.79 -1.46 -1.96
CA ILE A 20 11.74 -0.44 -1.81
C ILE A 20 10.76 -0.47 -3.00
N PHE A 21 11.20 -0.83 -4.20
CA PHE A 21 10.35 -0.88 -5.40
C PHE A 21 9.59 -2.21 -5.58
N LEU A 22 10.11 -3.34 -5.10
CA LEU A 22 9.39 -4.63 -5.21
C LEU A 22 8.10 -4.77 -4.36
N PRO A 23 7.91 -4.16 -3.17
CA PRO A 23 6.67 -4.36 -2.43
C PRO A 23 5.44 -3.73 -3.09
N ASN A 24 5.59 -2.88 -4.10
CA ASN A 24 4.46 -2.19 -4.72
C ASN A 24 3.76 -2.94 -5.86
N LEU A 25 4.22 -4.13 -6.27
CA LEU A 25 3.47 -4.92 -7.26
C LEU A 25 2.29 -5.71 -6.66
N SER A 26 2.21 -5.85 -5.33
CA SER A 26 1.14 -6.61 -4.69
C SER A 26 0.81 -6.08 -3.30
N THR A 27 0.19 -4.91 -3.20
CA THR A 27 -0.83 -4.59 -2.18
C THR A 27 -1.40 -3.19 -2.40
N ALA A 28 -2.37 -3.10 -3.31
CA ALA A 28 -3.50 -2.22 -3.05
C ALA A 28 -4.27 -2.84 -1.86
N ALA A 29 -3.87 -2.51 -0.62
CA ALA A 29 -4.63 -2.86 0.58
C ALA A 29 -4.28 -1.91 1.73
N SER A 30 -4.77 -0.67 1.62
CA SER A 30 -5.52 -0.02 2.71
C SER A 30 -4.96 -0.11 4.13
N ALA A 31 -3.84 0.56 4.42
CA ALA A 31 -3.36 0.74 5.79
C ALA A 31 -2.95 2.19 6.07
N GLN A 32 -3.88 3.11 5.84
CA GLN A 32 -3.98 4.44 6.47
C GLN A 32 -5.24 5.11 5.95
N LEU A 33 -6.39 4.60 6.40
CA LEU A 33 -7.57 5.45 6.50
C LEU A 33 -7.52 6.07 7.89
N PRO A 34 -7.71 7.40 8.04
CA PRO A 34 -7.98 7.98 9.35
C PRO A 34 -9.16 7.23 9.99
N PRO A 35 -9.33 7.27 11.33
CA PRO A 35 -10.54 6.76 11.94
C PRO A 35 -11.73 7.53 11.36
N VAL A 36 -12.37 6.95 10.34
CA VAL A 36 -13.68 7.38 9.89
C VAL A 36 -14.60 6.94 11.02
N VAL A 37 -14.81 7.87 11.95
CA VAL A 37 -16.00 7.90 12.78
C VAL A 37 -17.16 7.57 11.84
N GLY A 38 -17.83 6.44 12.07
CA GLY A 38 -18.90 5.91 11.25
C GLY A 38 -20.06 6.90 11.15
N GLY A 39 -19.94 7.88 10.28
CA GLY A 39 -21.03 8.67 9.75
C GLY A 39 -21.44 8.00 8.46
N ALA A 40 -22.58 7.32 8.47
CA ALA A 40 -23.29 7.01 7.24
C ALA A 40 -23.36 8.32 6.43
N GLN A 41 -22.69 8.40 5.27
CA GLN A 41 -22.84 9.53 4.36
C GLN A 41 -24.24 9.47 3.77
N GLU A 42 -25.19 10.01 4.51
CA GLU A 42 -26.55 10.29 4.07
C GLU A 42 -26.44 11.41 3.02
N SER A 43 -26.44 11.05 1.73
CA SER A 43 -26.58 12.05 0.67
C SER A 43 -28.04 12.52 0.66
N GLN A 44 -28.34 13.46 1.54
CA GLN A 44 -29.64 14.09 1.67
C GLN A 44 -29.89 14.95 0.43
N THR A 45 -30.59 14.37 -0.54
CA THR A 45 -31.17 15.12 -1.65
C THR A 45 -32.57 15.58 -1.20
N THR A 46 -32.97 16.79 -1.60
CA THR A 46 -33.99 17.66 -0.99
C THR A 46 -35.47 17.25 -1.14
N ALA A 47 -36.12 16.96 -0.01
CA ALA A 47 -37.52 17.25 0.35
C ALA A 47 -38.62 17.13 -0.72
N ASP A 48 -38.67 16.02 -1.44
CA ASP A 48 -39.89 15.58 -2.13
C ASP A 48 -40.35 14.24 -1.54
N SER A 49 -41.65 14.06 -1.28
CA SER A 49 -42.19 12.85 -0.60
C SER A 49 -42.03 11.55 -1.41
N SER A 50 -41.54 11.68 -2.64
CA SER A 50 -41.10 10.61 -3.55
C SER A 50 -39.63 10.23 -3.40
N GLN A 51 -38.84 10.95 -2.61
CA GLN A 51 -37.39 10.85 -2.66
C GLN A 51 -36.88 9.69 -1.79
N LEU A 52 -36.45 8.63 -2.46
CA LEU A 52 -35.74 7.53 -1.84
C LEU A 52 -34.42 8.05 -1.25
N VAL A 53 -34.21 7.77 0.05
CA VAL A 53 -32.91 7.98 0.68
C VAL A 53 -32.14 6.67 0.54
N TYR A 54 -30.88 6.75 0.15
CA TYR A 54 -30.00 5.60 0.00
C TYR A 54 -28.85 5.68 1.00
N GLY A 55 -28.35 4.51 1.38
CA GLY A 55 -27.16 4.39 2.19
C GLY A 55 -26.38 3.14 1.84
N THR A 56 -25.05 3.24 1.97
CA THR A 56 -24.13 2.18 1.59
C THR A 56 -23.89 1.25 2.77
N ILE A 57 -24.03 -0.06 2.53
CA ILE A 57 -23.60 -1.10 3.46
C ILE A 57 -22.14 -1.41 3.22
N SER A 58 -21.38 -1.48 4.30
CA SER A 58 -19.96 -1.75 4.28
C SER A 58 -19.58 -2.89 5.20
N LEU A 59 -18.53 -3.63 4.83
CA LEU A 59 -17.98 -4.69 5.67
C LEU A 59 -16.47 -4.56 5.65
N ASN A 60 -15.88 -4.42 6.84
CA ASN A 60 -14.45 -4.13 7.01
C ASN A 60 -13.98 -2.91 6.18
N GLY A 61 -14.83 -1.88 6.09
CA GLY A 61 -14.54 -0.65 5.33
C GLY A 61 -14.69 -0.78 3.81
N ARG A 62 -15.12 -1.94 3.29
CA ARG A 62 -15.42 -2.13 1.86
C ARG A 62 -16.90 -1.95 1.59
N LYS A 63 -17.23 -1.10 0.61
CA LYS A 63 -18.61 -0.92 0.14
C LYS A 63 -19.11 -2.20 -0.53
N LEU A 64 -20.28 -2.68 -0.13
CA LEU A 64 -20.86 -3.93 -0.64
C LEU A 64 -21.98 -3.65 -1.63
N PHE A 65 -23.02 -2.95 -1.16
CA PHE A 65 -24.19 -2.56 -1.93
C PHE A 65 -24.90 -1.41 -1.21
N ASP A 66 -25.67 -0.66 -1.98
CA ASP A 66 -26.53 0.40 -1.47
C ASP A 66 -27.92 -0.16 -1.18
N VAL A 67 -28.51 0.30 -0.08
CA VAL A 67 -29.89 0.04 0.32
C VAL A 67 -30.67 1.33 0.35
N SER A 68 -31.95 1.22 0.06
CA SER A 68 -32.87 2.36 0.05
C SER A 68 -33.92 2.25 1.14
N ASP A 69 -34.38 3.40 1.65
CA ASP A 69 -35.55 3.44 2.52
C ASP A 69 -36.36 4.73 2.27
N ARG A 70 -37.58 4.77 2.83
CA ARG A 70 -38.41 5.96 2.81
C ARG A 70 -38.00 6.90 3.95
N PRO A 71 -37.92 8.21 3.72
CA PRO A 71 -37.72 9.16 4.79
C PRO A 71 -38.90 9.08 5.77
N SER A 72 -38.61 8.87 7.05
CA SER A 72 -39.64 8.89 8.10
C SER A 72 -40.01 10.34 8.43
N LEU A 73 -41.21 10.77 8.03
CA LEU A 73 -41.75 12.11 8.29
C LEU A 73 -41.90 12.40 9.80
N ALA A 74 -42.01 11.36 10.64
CA ALA A 74 -42.26 11.48 12.08
C ALA A 74 -40.99 11.69 12.92
N GLN A 75 -39.80 11.65 12.32
CA GLN A 75 -38.55 11.49 13.07
C GLN A 75 -37.71 12.78 13.19
N LYS A 76 -38.38 13.93 13.32
CA LYS A 76 -37.70 15.23 13.52
C LYS A 76 -37.32 15.53 14.98
N THR A 77 -37.79 14.77 15.97
CA THR A 77 -37.79 15.30 17.36
C THR A 77 -37.15 14.46 18.46
N ARG A 78 -36.70 13.20 18.26
CA ARG A 78 -35.99 12.45 19.32
C ARG A 78 -34.90 11.52 18.78
N ARG A 79 -33.64 11.89 19.03
CA ARG A 79 -32.38 11.11 19.06
C ARG A 79 -32.13 10.01 17.99
N HIS A 80 -31.28 10.42 17.03
CA HIS A 80 -30.00 9.84 16.57
C HIS A 80 -29.89 8.72 15.53
N GLN A 81 -30.93 7.99 15.12
CA GLN A 81 -30.78 7.07 13.98
C GLN A 81 -32.01 7.08 13.07
N THR A 82 -31.79 7.31 11.78
CA THR A 82 -32.84 7.20 10.76
C THR A 82 -33.19 5.71 10.53
N PRO A 83 -34.41 5.37 10.04
CA PRO A 83 -34.77 3.97 9.77
C PRO A 83 -33.80 3.30 8.80
N LEU A 84 -33.34 4.04 7.80
CA LEU A 84 -32.28 3.62 6.88
C LEU A 84 -30.99 3.25 7.63
N GLN A 85 -30.55 4.10 8.57
CA GLN A 85 -29.35 3.83 9.36
C GLN A 85 -29.50 2.59 10.24
N GLN A 86 -30.67 2.37 10.84
CA GLN A 86 -30.96 1.14 11.59
C GLN A 86 -30.90 -0.10 10.70
N ARG A 87 -31.47 -0.02 9.50
CA ARG A 87 -31.41 -1.09 8.49
C ARG A 87 -29.96 -1.42 8.11
N ILE A 88 -29.14 -0.40 7.85
CA ILE A 88 -27.71 -0.57 7.53
C ILE A 88 -27.00 -1.26 8.69
N ILE A 89 -27.15 -0.76 9.93
CA ILE A 89 -26.51 -1.33 11.12
C ILE A 89 -26.91 -2.80 11.32
N GLN A 90 -28.19 -3.13 11.15
CA GLN A 90 -28.66 -4.51 11.29
C GLN A 90 -28.01 -5.43 10.25
N ILE A 91 -27.97 -5.02 8.98
CA ILE A 91 -27.37 -5.81 7.91
C ILE A 91 -25.86 -5.97 8.14
N GLU A 92 -25.15 -4.88 8.48
CA GLU A 92 -23.71 -4.92 8.79
C GLU A 92 -23.42 -5.82 10.00
N SER A 93 -24.24 -5.77 11.05
CA SER A 93 -24.08 -6.64 12.22
C SER A 93 -24.28 -8.12 11.89
N ARG A 94 -25.25 -8.45 11.02
CA ARG A 94 -25.52 -9.82 10.58
C ARG A 94 -24.40 -10.34 9.68
N LEU A 95 -23.91 -9.50 8.77
CA LEU A 95 -22.75 -9.82 7.94
C LEU A 95 -21.51 -10.08 8.80
N LYS A 96 -21.25 -9.19 9.77
CA LYS A 96 -20.14 -9.37 10.71
C LYS A 96 -20.29 -10.67 11.49
N GLN A 97 -21.48 -10.95 12.01
CA GLN A 97 -21.77 -12.19 12.72
C GLN A 97 -21.47 -13.41 11.84
N VAL A 98 -21.97 -13.44 10.60
CA VAL A 98 -21.74 -14.53 9.64
C VAL A 98 -20.26 -14.76 9.38
N ILE A 99 -19.45 -13.69 9.25
CA ILE A 99 -18.01 -13.86 9.04
C ILE A 99 -17.30 -14.34 10.30
N THR A 100 -17.71 -13.86 11.47
CA THR A 100 -17.11 -14.29 12.75
C THR A 100 -17.49 -15.70 13.16
N THR A 101 -18.64 -16.20 12.70
CA THR A 101 -19.00 -17.61 12.85
C THR A 101 -18.21 -18.41 11.84
N GLU A 102 -17.36 -19.32 12.33
CA GLU A 102 -16.54 -20.18 11.45
C GLU A 102 -17.45 -20.93 10.46
N PHE A 103 -17.35 -20.56 9.17
CA PHE A 103 -18.03 -21.23 8.08
C PHE A 103 -17.00 -21.72 7.06
N ASN A 104 -17.35 -22.76 6.31
CA ASN A 104 -16.48 -23.27 5.27
C ASN A 104 -16.74 -22.51 3.94
N PRO A 105 -15.75 -21.75 3.42
CA PRO A 105 -15.95 -20.93 2.22
C PRO A 105 -16.24 -21.75 0.96
N LYS A 106 -15.85 -23.04 0.94
CA LYS A 106 -16.07 -23.93 -0.22
C LYS A 106 -17.50 -24.45 -0.29
N THR A 107 -18.15 -24.60 0.86
CA THR A 107 -19.51 -25.15 0.95
C THR A 107 -20.57 -24.06 1.12
N LEU A 108 -20.15 -22.82 1.42
CA LEU A 108 -21.02 -21.65 1.55
C LEU A 108 -22.03 -21.57 0.39
N SER A 109 -23.29 -21.83 0.74
CA SER A 109 -24.45 -21.66 -0.12
C SER A 109 -25.37 -20.59 0.44
N ILE A 110 -25.77 -19.67 -0.43
CA ILE A 110 -26.70 -18.58 -0.11
C ILE A 110 -27.93 -18.80 -0.98
N THR A 111 -29.09 -18.89 -0.34
CA THR A 111 -30.37 -19.10 -1.01
C THR A 111 -31.31 -17.95 -0.67
N SER A 112 -32.18 -17.59 -1.60
CA SER A 112 -33.27 -16.65 -1.33
C SER A 112 -34.49 -17.42 -0.84
N LYS A 113 -35.13 -16.94 0.23
CA LYS A 113 -36.48 -17.36 0.62
C LYS A 113 -37.37 -16.14 0.73
N GLU A 114 -38.64 -16.31 0.36
CA GLU A 114 -39.64 -15.29 0.63
C GLU A 114 -40.10 -15.39 2.08
N TYR A 115 -40.09 -14.27 2.78
CA TYR A 115 -40.57 -14.16 4.16
C TYR A 115 -41.36 -12.87 4.30
N GLN A 116 -42.65 -12.99 4.63
CA GLN A 116 -43.55 -11.84 4.84
C GLN A 116 -43.59 -10.83 3.66
N GLY A 117 -43.44 -11.31 2.42
CA GLY A 117 -43.43 -10.45 1.22
C GLY A 117 -42.07 -9.85 0.88
N TYR A 118 -41.01 -10.18 1.62
CA TYR A 118 -39.64 -9.76 1.33
C TYR A 118 -38.79 -10.94 0.88
N THR A 119 -37.85 -10.69 -0.03
CA THR A 119 -36.84 -11.69 -0.41
C THR A 119 -35.67 -11.61 0.57
N VAL A 120 -35.53 -12.63 1.40
CA VAL A 120 -34.47 -12.72 2.40
C VAL A 120 -33.38 -13.66 1.89
N LEU A 121 -32.14 -13.19 1.89
CA LEU A 121 -30.97 -14.00 1.60
C LEU A 121 -30.51 -14.71 2.87
N ILE A 122 -30.44 -16.03 2.79
CA ILE A 122 -30.16 -16.92 3.91
C ILE A 122 -28.96 -17.78 3.56
N SER A 123 -28.03 -17.95 4.49
CA SER A 123 -27.00 -18.98 4.37
C SER A 123 -27.41 -20.27 5.07
N SER A 124 -27.21 -21.39 4.38
CA SER A 124 -27.62 -22.73 4.83
C SER A 124 -26.53 -23.48 5.61
N ASP A 125 -25.32 -22.91 5.68
CA ASP A 125 -24.10 -23.66 6.01
C ASP A 125 -23.44 -23.21 7.32
N LEU A 126 -24.14 -22.38 8.11
CA LEU A 126 -23.67 -21.91 9.41
C LEU A 126 -24.10 -22.85 10.55
N PRO A 127 -23.17 -23.31 11.40
CA PRO A 127 -23.52 -23.92 12.68
C PRO A 127 -24.13 -22.86 13.63
N PRO A 128 -25.16 -23.18 14.42
CA PRO A 128 -25.88 -24.44 14.49
C PRO A 128 -27.13 -24.41 13.57
N PHE A 129 -27.00 -24.85 12.32
CA PHE A 129 -28.05 -25.28 11.37
C PHE A 129 -29.31 -24.40 11.20
N GLN A 130 -29.32 -23.18 11.74
CA GLN A 130 -30.45 -22.29 11.61
C GLN A 130 -30.21 -21.33 10.44
N PRO A 131 -31.16 -21.22 9.51
CA PRO A 131 -31.08 -20.26 8.43
C PRO A 131 -31.00 -18.82 9.01
N ILE A 132 -29.82 -18.20 8.97
CA ILE A 132 -29.63 -16.82 9.44
C ILE A 132 -29.99 -15.87 8.29
N PRO A 133 -30.97 -14.96 8.47
CA PRO A 133 -31.31 -13.96 7.47
C PRO A 133 -30.19 -12.91 7.40
N ILE A 134 -29.45 -12.86 6.29
CA ILE A 134 -28.29 -11.96 6.13
C ILE A 134 -28.75 -10.59 5.64
N VAL A 135 -29.45 -10.57 4.50
CA VAL A 135 -29.88 -9.35 3.81
C VAL A 135 -31.33 -9.52 3.40
N GLU A 136 -32.12 -8.49 3.63
CA GLU A 136 -33.49 -8.39 3.14
C GLU A 136 -33.50 -7.45 1.94
N ILE A 137 -33.94 -7.95 0.79
CA ILE A 137 -34.11 -7.16 -0.43
C ILE A 137 -35.56 -6.71 -0.47
N ALA A 138 -35.77 -5.40 -0.34
CA ALA A 138 -37.08 -4.78 -0.44
C ALA A 138 -37.35 -4.34 -1.88
N GLU A 139 -38.63 -4.17 -2.22
CA GLU A 139 -39.05 -3.63 -3.53
C GLU A 139 -38.41 -2.26 -3.83
N ARG A 140 -38.12 -1.47 -2.80
CA ARG A 140 -37.48 -0.16 -2.92
C ARG A 140 -36.04 -0.27 -3.43
N ASP A 141 -35.33 -1.33 -3.05
CA ASP A 141 -33.97 -1.56 -3.56
C ASP A 141 -34.01 -1.90 -5.05
N SER A 142 -35.07 -2.58 -5.50
CA SER A 142 -35.32 -2.84 -6.92
C SER A 142 -35.46 -1.54 -7.73
N GLN A 143 -36.11 -0.52 -7.13
CA GLN A 143 -36.23 0.82 -7.72
C GLN A 143 -34.87 1.55 -7.77
N LEU A 144 -34.05 1.41 -6.72
CA LEU A 144 -32.71 2.00 -6.67
C LEU A 144 -31.82 1.48 -7.81
N TYR A 145 -31.87 0.19 -8.11
CA TYR A 145 -31.06 -0.42 -9.18
C TYR A 145 -31.74 -0.40 -10.57
N GLY A 146 -33.00 0.02 -10.66
CA GLY A 146 -33.79 -0.04 -11.89
C GLY A 146 -33.99 -1.47 -12.41
N GLN A 147 -34.05 -2.46 -11.51
CA GLN A 147 -34.13 -3.88 -11.85
C GLN A 147 -35.23 -4.56 -11.06
N LEU A 148 -35.93 -5.52 -11.67
CA LEU A 148 -36.89 -6.37 -10.96
C LEU A 148 -36.20 -7.22 -9.88
N ILE A 149 -36.90 -7.47 -8.77
CA ILE A 149 -36.38 -8.30 -7.65
C ILE A 149 -35.87 -9.66 -8.16
N SER A 150 -36.57 -10.30 -9.10
CA SER A 150 -36.17 -11.59 -9.68
C SER A 150 -34.81 -11.57 -10.39
N ARG A 151 -34.38 -10.40 -10.91
CA ARG A 151 -33.05 -10.21 -11.52
C ARG A 151 -32.02 -9.69 -10.54
N LEU A 152 -32.44 -8.89 -9.56
CA LEU A 152 -31.57 -8.33 -8.54
C LEU A 152 -31.07 -9.41 -7.57
N THR A 153 -31.94 -10.31 -7.15
CA THR A 153 -31.65 -11.38 -6.18
C THR A 153 -30.48 -12.29 -6.58
N PRO A 154 -30.42 -12.91 -7.77
CA PRO A 154 -29.28 -13.78 -8.13
C PRO A 154 -27.95 -13.00 -8.19
N ASN A 155 -27.96 -11.77 -8.67
CA ASN A 155 -26.78 -10.90 -8.68
C ASN A 155 -26.32 -10.55 -7.26
N ALA A 156 -27.27 -10.25 -6.37
CA ALA A 156 -27.00 -9.97 -4.96
C ALA A 156 -26.45 -11.21 -4.24
N ILE A 157 -26.98 -12.40 -4.52
CA ILE A 157 -26.48 -13.69 -3.98
C ILE A 157 -25.01 -13.90 -4.37
N GLU A 158 -24.68 -13.78 -5.66
CA GLU A 158 -23.31 -14.03 -6.14
C GLU A 158 -22.32 -13.02 -5.54
N ARG A 159 -22.68 -11.72 -5.54
CA ARG A 159 -21.85 -10.68 -4.92
C ARG A 159 -21.67 -10.94 -3.43
N LEU A 160 -22.76 -11.23 -2.71
CA LEU A 160 -22.73 -11.50 -1.28
C LEU A 160 -21.84 -12.71 -0.96
N LYS A 161 -21.92 -13.78 -1.77
CA LYS A 161 -21.05 -14.96 -1.64
C LYS A 161 -19.57 -14.59 -1.78
N GLN A 162 -19.21 -13.87 -2.83
CA GLN A 162 -17.82 -13.44 -3.06
C GLN A 162 -17.31 -12.54 -1.93
N ILE A 163 -18.16 -11.65 -1.42
CA ILE A 163 -17.83 -10.76 -0.31
C ILE A 163 -17.60 -11.55 0.98
N LEU A 164 -18.50 -12.49 1.31
CA LEU A 164 -18.35 -13.30 2.52
C LEU A 164 -17.10 -14.17 2.46
N ILE A 165 -16.80 -14.80 1.32
CA ILE A 165 -15.58 -15.58 1.12
C ILE A 165 -14.34 -14.70 1.33
N LYS A 166 -14.26 -13.54 0.66
CA LYS A 166 -13.13 -12.61 0.81
C LYS A 166 -13.01 -12.07 2.22
N GLY A 167 -14.13 -11.69 2.83
CA GLY A 167 -14.17 -11.18 4.21
C GLY A 167 -13.73 -12.23 5.22
N TYR A 168 -14.06 -13.50 4.99
CA TYR A 168 -13.59 -14.62 5.80
C TYR A 168 -12.09 -14.87 5.64
N GLU A 169 -11.58 -14.89 4.40
CA GLU A 169 -10.15 -15.03 4.13
C GLU A 169 -9.30 -13.93 4.78
N GLU A 170 -9.83 -12.70 4.83
CA GLU A 170 -9.18 -11.56 5.47
C GLU A 170 -9.14 -11.66 7.00
N LEU A 171 -10.10 -12.32 7.62
CA LEU A 171 -10.11 -12.56 9.08
C LEU A 171 -9.27 -13.77 9.49
N GLN A 172 -8.85 -14.63 8.55
CA GLN A 172 -8.05 -15.79 8.93
C GLN A 172 -6.69 -15.37 9.50
N PRO A 173 -6.29 -15.89 10.68
CA PRO A 173 -5.01 -15.54 11.30
C PRO A 173 -3.82 -15.91 10.42
N THR A 174 -3.98 -16.88 9.52
CA THR A 174 -2.97 -17.27 8.52
C THR A 174 -2.56 -16.11 7.62
N TYR A 175 -3.50 -15.23 7.26
CA TYR A 175 -3.23 -14.04 6.46
C TYR A 175 -2.40 -13.01 7.24
N ILE A 176 -2.77 -12.78 8.50
CA ILE A 176 -2.04 -11.89 9.42
C ILE A 176 -0.62 -12.42 9.67
N HIS A 177 -0.47 -13.72 9.96
CA HIS A 177 0.84 -14.33 10.17
C HIS A 177 1.74 -14.23 8.93
N ARG A 178 1.18 -14.34 7.72
CA ARG A 178 1.94 -14.17 6.47
C ARG A 178 2.46 -12.74 6.35
N GLN A 179 1.62 -11.74 6.62
CA GLN A 179 2.03 -10.33 6.60
C GLN A 179 3.08 -10.00 7.67
N ILE A 180 2.90 -10.53 8.90
CA ILE A 180 3.87 -10.36 9.98
C ILE A 180 5.21 -10.98 9.58
N ARG A 181 5.22 -12.19 8.99
CA ARG A 181 6.46 -12.84 8.54
C ARG A 181 7.18 -12.02 7.49
N ILE A 182 6.46 -11.48 6.50
CA ILE A 182 7.03 -10.61 5.47
C ILE A 182 7.63 -9.34 6.11
N SER A 183 6.90 -8.72 7.04
CA SER A 183 7.35 -7.51 7.74
C SER A 183 8.62 -7.77 8.56
N ILE A 184 8.68 -8.90 9.28
CA ILE A 184 9.88 -9.32 10.03
C ILE A 184 11.08 -9.51 9.10
N VAL A 185 10.89 -10.14 7.93
CA VAL A 185 11.97 -10.34 6.95
C VAL A 185 12.51 -9.00 6.44
N ILE A 186 11.64 -8.05 6.11
CA ILE A 186 12.03 -6.72 5.62
C ILE A 186 12.80 -5.94 6.70
N VAL A 187 12.28 -5.91 7.93
CA VAL A 187 12.93 -5.24 9.07
C VAL A 187 14.27 -5.90 9.37
N GLY A 188 14.31 -7.23 9.41
CA GLY A 188 15.54 -8.00 9.63
C GLY A 188 16.61 -7.72 8.57
N ALA A 189 16.22 -7.71 7.29
CA ALA A 189 17.13 -7.38 6.20
C ALA A 189 17.69 -5.96 6.31
N THR A 190 16.84 -5.00 6.69
CA THR A 190 17.25 -3.59 6.87
C THR A 190 18.27 -3.44 8.01
N ILE A 191 18.04 -4.11 9.15
CA ILE A 191 19.00 -4.14 10.26
C ILE A 191 20.30 -4.79 9.83
N TRP A 192 20.23 -5.91 9.10
CA TRP A 192 21.41 -6.65 8.65
C TRP A 192 22.29 -5.82 7.71
N VAL A 193 21.69 -5.10 6.75
CA VAL A 193 22.40 -4.17 5.87
C VAL A 193 23.05 -3.03 6.68
N SER A 194 22.34 -2.47 7.66
CA SER A 194 22.87 -1.43 8.54
C SER A 194 24.10 -1.90 9.33
N VAL A 195 24.07 -3.13 9.87
CA VAL A 195 25.21 -3.73 10.59
C VAL A 195 26.41 -3.94 9.65
N ILE A 196 26.19 -4.39 8.41
CA ILE A 196 27.26 -4.57 7.42
C ILE A 196 27.92 -3.23 7.09
N LEU A 197 27.14 -2.18 6.88
CA LEU A 197 27.66 -0.83 6.63
C LEU A 197 28.56 -0.36 7.78
N LEU A 198 28.10 -0.49 9.02
CA LEU A 198 28.91 -0.15 10.20
C LEU A 198 30.19 -0.98 10.31
N TYR A 199 30.13 -2.26 9.97
CA TYR A 199 31.29 -3.14 9.98
C TYR A 199 32.32 -2.71 8.92
N VAL A 200 31.87 -2.41 7.71
CA VAL A 200 32.72 -1.93 6.60
C VAL A 200 33.38 -0.61 6.96
N GLU A 201 32.65 0.34 7.55
CA GLU A 201 33.23 1.61 8.00
C GLU A 201 34.35 1.42 9.01
N ARG A 202 34.15 0.53 10.00
CA ARG A 202 35.19 0.22 11.00
C ARG A 202 36.43 -0.38 10.35
N LEU A 203 36.25 -1.28 9.38
CA LEU A 203 37.35 -1.94 8.70
C LEU A 203 38.17 -0.95 7.85
N ILE A 204 37.52 0.02 7.21
CA ILE A 204 38.19 1.10 6.47
C ILE A 204 38.98 2.01 7.41
N LYS A 205 38.37 2.46 8.52
CA LYS A 205 39.04 3.30 9.53
C LYS A 205 40.29 2.62 10.11
N PHE A 206 40.22 1.32 10.33
CA PHE A 206 41.34 0.54 10.86
C PHE A 206 42.53 0.47 9.88
N ARG A 207 42.26 0.30 8.58
CA ARG A 207 43.32 0.34 7.54
C ARG A 207 43.94 1.73 7.40
N PHE A 208 43.13 2.78 7.48
CA PHE A 208 43.63 4.15 7.39
C PHE A 208 44.58 4.48 8.54
N LYS A 209 44.21 4.13 9.78
CA LYS A 209 45.06 4.35 10.97
C LYS A 209 46.42 3.66 10.86
N ARG A 210 46.49 2.45 10.29
CA ARG A 210 47.77 1.75 10.03
C ARG A 210 48.63 2.47 8.99
N ASN A 211 48.04 3.00 7.92
CA ASN A 211 48.80 3.73 6.91
C ASN A 211 49.30 5.09 7.42
N THR A 212 48.54 5.79 8.25
CA THR A 212 48.98 7.07 8.84
C THR A 212 50.08 6.87 9.89
N GLN A 213 50.03 5.77 10.65
CA GLN A 213 51.05 5.48 11.68
C GLN A 213 52.39 5.04 11.10
N ASN A 214 52.40 4.43 9.90
CA ASN A 214 53.61 4.03 9.20
C ASN A 214 54.16 5.12 8.26
N GLN A 215 53.56 6.31 8.24
CA GLN A 215 54.19 7.45 7.58
C GLN A 215 55.31 7.93 8.51
N PRO A 216 56.59 7.68 8.18
CA PRO A 216 57.68 8.13 9.04
C PRO A 216 57.51 9.63 9.22
N ARG A 217 57.70 10.12 10.45
CA ARG A 217 57.89 11.54 10.78
C ARG A 217 59.21 12.04 10.16
N GLY A 218 59.41 11.79 8.87
CA GLY A 218 60.53 12.29 8.07
C GLY A 218 60.16 13.67 7.56
N ALA A 219 60.05 14.62 8.49
CA ALA A 219 60.00 16.04 8.21
C ALA A 219 60.27 16.82 9.53
N ASP A 220 61.31 16.48 10.27
CA ASP A 220 62.50 17.35 10.31
C ASP A 220 63.08 17.64 8.92
N ARG A 221 62.24 18.18 8.05
CA ARG A 221 62.67 18.85 6.84
C ARG A 221 63.14 20.18 7.38
N GLU A 222 64.44 20.30 7.58
CA GLU A 222 65.11 21.58 7.73
C GLU A 222 64.46 22.51 6.70
N LEU A 223 63.71 23.50 7.21
CA LEU A 223 63.15 24.55 6.38
C LEU A 223 64.36 25.14 5.63
N PRO A 224 64.42 25.06 4.30
CA PRO A 224 65.40 25.83 3.56
C PRO A 224 65.18 27.28 3.99
N LEU A 225 66.19 27.86 4.64
CA LEU A 225 66.20 29.26 5.04
C LEU A 225 65.67 30.08 3.86
N GLU A 226 64.54 30.71 4.10
CA GLU A 226 63.79 31.53 3.19
C GLU A 226 64.74 32.58 2.60
N ASP A 227 65.14 32.39 1.34
CA ASP A 227 65.92 33.38 0.62
C ASP A 227 64.99 34.58 0.34
N PRO A 228 65.23 35.75 0.97
CA PRO A 228 64.32 36.89 0.92
C PRO A 228 64.26 37.58 -0.46
N ASN A 229 64.89 37.02 -1.49
CA ASN A 229 64.92 37.57 -2.85
C ASN A 229 64.20 36.72 -3.91
N LEU A 230 63.37 35.75 -3.53
CA LEU A 230 62.53 35.05 -4.50
C LEU A 230 61.29 35.86 -4.88
N ASP A 231 61.32 36.36 -6.12
CA ASP A 231 60.29 37.11 -6.82
C ASP A 231 58.89 36.44 -6.68
N PRO A 232 57.85 37.14 -6.18
CA PRO A 232 56.53 36.57 -5.83
C PRO A 232 55.67 36.09 -7.02
N ARG A 233 56.28 35.85 -8.19
CA ARG A 233 55.59 35.53 -9.45
C ARG A 233 55.65 34.07 -9.88
N LEU A 234 56.37 33.18 -9.18
CA LEU A 234 56.48 31.77 -9.59
C LEU A 234 55.81 30.73 -8.67
N SER A 235 55.16 31.14 -7.59
CA SER A 235 54.47 30.23 -6.67
C SER A 235 52.95 30.27 -6.86
N THR A 236 52.43 29.54 -7.86
CA THR A 236 51.22 28.69 -7.73
C THR A 236 50.91 27.87 -9.00
N PRO A 237 51.55 26.70 -9.22
CA PRO A 237 51.02 25.72 -10.17
C PRO A 237 49.89 24.86 -9.56
N ASP A 238 49.87 24.69 -8.23
CA ASP A 238 48.96 23.74 -7.55
C ASP A 238 47.53 24.26 -7.33
N ARG A 239 47.29 25.57 -7.43
CA ARG A 239 45.92 26.12 -7.33
C ARG A 239 45.09 25.83 -8.59
N ASP A 240 45.72 25.73 -9.76
CA ASP A 240 45.02 25.52 -11.03
C ASP A 240 44.55 24.07 -11.21
N LEU A 241 45.26 23.09 -10.65
CA LEU A 241 44.87 21.68 -10.74
C LEU A 241 43.54 21.42 -10.00
N ASN A 242 43.41 22.00 -8.80
CA ASN A 242 42.22 21.82 -7.96
C ASN A 242 40.98 22.54 -8.54
N GLN A 243 41.20 23.68 -9.22
CA GLN A 243 40.12 24.41 -9.89
C GLN A 243 39.58 23.66 -11.12
N LYS A 244 40.46 22.97 -11.86
CA LYS A 244 40.07 22.15 -13.02
C LYS A 244 39.27 20.91 -12.59
N GLU A 245 39.69 20.22 -11.52
CA GLU A 245 38.94 19.07 -10.99
C GLU A 245 37.56 19.47 -10.44
N GLN A 246 37.45 20.60 -9.74
CA GLN A 246 36.15 21.08 -9.25
C GLN A 246 35.19 21.43 -10.39
N LYS A 247 35.69 21.99 -11.50
CA LYS A 247 34.88 22.32 -12.67
C LYS A 247 34.35 21.07 -13.39
N GLU A 248 35.14 20.00 -13.44
CA GLU A 248 34.73 18.70 -13.99
C GLU A 248 33.63 18.06 -13.14
N ILE A 249 33.76 18.08 -11.80
CA ILE A 249 32.75 17.52 -10.88
C ILE A 249 31.41 18.25 -11.03
N PHE A 250 31.44 19.58 -11.13
CA PHE A 250 30.21 20.37 -11.30
C PHE A 250 29.50 20.03 -12.63
N ARG A 251 30.23 19.88 -13.74
CA ARG A 251 29.65 19.51 -15.04
C ARG A 251 28.97 18.14 -15.00
N LEU A 252 29.58 17.15 -14.35
CA LEU A 252 28.99 15.81 -14.22
C LEU A 252 27.72 15.83 -13.38
N GLN A 253 27.69 16.62 -12.30
CA GLN A 253 26.52 16.75 -11.44
C GLN A 253 25.34 17.38 -12.18
N THR A 254 25.59 18.39 -13.02
CA THR A 254 24.56 19.02 -13.87
C THR A 254 24.03 18.08 -14.96
N GLN A 255 24.88 17.24 -15.57
CA GLN A 255 24.42 16.27 -16.57
C GLN A 255 23.52 15.18 -15.95
N ILE A 256 23.86 14.70 -14.75
CA ILE A 256 23.07 13.69 -14.05
C ILE A 256 21.70 14.25 -13.64
N SER A 257 21.64 15.48 -13.15
CA SER A 257 20.36 16.10 -12.75
C SER A 257 19.42 16.29 -13.94
N HIS A 258 19.95 16.72 -15.09
CA HIS A 258 19.17 16.83 -16.33
C HIS A 258 18.67 15.47 -16.84
N GLY A 259 19.51 14.43 -16.80
CA GLY A 259 19.10 13.07 -17.20
C GLY A 259 17.98 12.51 -16.33
N LEU A 260 18.04 12.71 -15.01
CA LEU A 260 17.00 12.28 -14.08
C LEU A 260 15.68 13.03 -14.29
N GLN A 261 15.72 14.33 -14.58
CA GLN A 261 14.50 15.08 -14.90
C GLN A 261 13.83 14.60 -16.18
N LEU A 262 14.59 14.19 -17.20
CA LEU A 262 14.03 13.64 -18.44
C LEU A 262 13.40 12.25 -18.22
N LEU A 263 14.00 11.41 -17.37
CA LEU A 263 13.42 10.11 -17.00
C LEU A 263 12.11 10.27 -16.23
N ILE A 264 12.07 11.17 -15.24
CA ILE A 264 10.85 11.44 -14.47
C ILE A 264 9.74 12.02 -15.36
N ARG A 265 10.09 12.85 -16.35
CA ARG A 265 9.10 13.50 -17.23
C ARG A 265 8.52 12.55 -18.28
N ASN A 266 9.28 11.54 -18.74
CA ASN A 266 8.84 10.65 -19.81
C ASN A 266 8.15 9.37 -19.33
N ASP A 267 8.21 9.03 -18.04
CA ASP A 267 7.69 7.76 -17.51
C ASP A 267 6.25 7.84 -16.93
N LEU A 268 5.52 8.94 -17.20
CA LEU A 268 4.14 9.15 -16.74
C LEU A 268 3.09 9.09 -17.87
N SER A 269 3.39 8.42 -18.98
CA SER A 269 2.36 8.08 -19.97
C SER A 269 1.52 6.88 -19.48
N PRO A 270 0.20 7.04 -19.25
CA PRO A 270 -0.66 6.00 -18.67
C PRO A 270 -0.96 4.80 -19.60
N ARG A 271 -0.23 4.65 -20.71
CA ARG A 271 -0.55 3.67 -21.78
C ARG A 271 0.10 2.29 -21.64
N ILE A 272 0.97 2.04 -20.66
CA ILE A 272 1.68 0.76 -20.48
C ILE A 272 1.06 -0.12 -19.38
N ARG A 273 -0.09 0.26 -18.80
CA ARG A 273 -0.73 -0.54 -17.73
C ARG A 273 -1.37 -1.85 -18.21
N GLU A 274 -1.47 -2.09 -19.52
CA GLU A 274 -2.21 -3.27 -20.05
C GLU A 274 -1.36 -4.37 -20.70
N GLN A 275 -0.04 -4.19 -20.93
CA GLN A 275 0.76 -5.22 -21.64
C GLN A 275 1.85 -5.91 -20.80
N GLY A 276 2.01 -5.55 -19.52
CA GLY A 276 3.12 -6.05 -18.67
C GLY A 276 2.96 -7.46 -18.07
N CYS A 277 1.80 -8.11 -18.18
CA CYS A 277 1.54 -9.35 -17.42
C CYS A 277 1.92 -10.67 -18.11
N TYR A 278 2.29 -10.67 -19.40
CA TYR A 278 2.56 -11.93 -20.13
C TYR A 278 4.04 -12.32 -20.25
N GLY A 279 4.99 -11.42 -19.97
CA GLY A 279 6.42 -11.71 -20.14
C GLY A 279 7.10 -12.45 -18.98
N PHE A 280 6.51 -12.45 -17.79
CA PHE A 280 7.22 -12.92 -16.58
C PHE A 280 7.08 -14.43 -16.29
N PHE A 281 6.15 -15.11 -16.97
CA PHE A 281 5.98 -16.56 -16.79
C PHE A 281 7.04 -17.40 -17.54
N TYR A 282 7.71 -16.86 -18.55
CA TYR A 282 8.70 -17.62 -19.32
C TYR A 282 10.06 -17.79 -18.62
N PHE A 283 10.35 -17.03 -17.56
CA PHE A 283 11.64 -17.11 -16.87
C PHE A 283 11.68 -18.08 -15.68
N MET A 284 10.54 -18.59 -15.20
CA MET A 284 10.51 -19.53 -14.06
C MET A 284 10.58 -21.01 -14.47
N GLU A 285 10.46 -21.34 -15.76
CA GLU A 285 10.48 -22.73 -16.25
C GLU A 285 11.87 -23.22 -16.67
N ILE A 286 12.90 -22.37 -16.61
CA ILE A 286 14.31 -22.73 -16.88
C ILE A 286 15.07 -23.08 -15.58
N ALA A 287 14.43 -22.95 -14.41
CA ALA A 287 15.05 -23.19 -13.10
C ALA A 287 14.48 -24.43 -12.37
N LYS A 288 14.16 -25.49 -13.11
CA LYS A 288 13.89 -26.83 -12.58
C LYS A 288 14.77 -27.86 -13.26
#